data_AF-A0A5C8L6P0-F1
#
_entry.id   AF-A0A5C8L6P0-F1
#
_cell.length_a   1.000
_cell.length_b   1.000
_cell.length_c   1.000
_cell.angle_alpha   90.00
_cell.angle_beta   90.00
_cell.angle_gamma   90.00
#
_symmetry.space_group_name_H-M   'P 1'
#
loop_
_entity.id
_entity.type
_entity.pdbx_description
1 polymer ?
#
loop_
_entity_poly.entity_id
_entity_poly.type
_entity_poly.pdbx_seq_one_letter_code
_entity_poly.pdbx_strand_id
1 'polypeptide(L)'
;MSQEELDKSFMEAYNKARKTKLRFPPDLMLEFYAYYKKATSGSKRFNHKDEHQEKLITAFKMNALFQVENLEPNQAKLKYIEMVNKYIPH
;
A
#
# COMPACT_ATOMS: atom_id res chain seq x y z
N MET A 1 -9.17 -3.09 -16.92
CA MET A 1 -9.87 -2.76 -15.66
C MET A 1 -10.29 -1.31 -15.70
N SER A 2 -11.52 -1.02 -15.32
CA SER A 2 -11.97 0.34 -15.02
C SER A 2 -11.34 0.86 -13.72
N GLN A 3 -11.43 2.17 -13.47
CA GLN A 3 -10.96 2.76 -12.22
C GLN A 3 -11.67 2.16 -11.00
N GLU A 4 -12.98 1.90 -11.12
CA GLU A 4 -13.79 1.34 -10.04
C GLU A 4 -13.43 -0.11 -9.73
N GLU A 5 -13.17 -0.91 -10.77
CA GLU A 5 -12.68 -2.29 -10.61
C GLU A 5 -11.31 -2.32 -9.92
N LEU A 6 -10.43 -1.37 -10.26
CA LEU A 6 -9.11 -1.24 -9.65
C LEU A 6 -9.21 -0.87 -8.17
N ASP A 7 -10.04 0.10 -7.84
CA ASP A 7 -10.26 0.52 -6.46
C ASP A 7 -10.86 -0.63 -5.63
N LYS A 8 -11.82 -1.38 -6.19
CA LYS A 8 -12.40 -2.55 -5.54
C LYS A 8 -11.36 -3.64 -5.29
N SER A 9 -10.59 -4.00 -6.31
CA SER A 9 -9.54 -5.03 -6.22
C SER A 9 -8.46 -4.63 -5.20
N PHE A 10 -8.09 -3.34 -5.18
CA PHE A 10 -7.15 -2.80 -4.20
C PHE A 10 -7.69 -2.93 -2.77
N MET A 11 -8.96 -2.61 -2.55
CA MET A 11 -9.58 -2.73 -1.22
C MET A 11 -9.70 -4.18 -0.76
N GLU A 12 -10.01 -5.10 -1.67
CA GLU A 12 -10.00 -6.54 -1.38
C GLU A 12 -8.59 -7.02 -0.98
N ALA A 13 -7.57 -6.64 -1.74
CA ALA A 13 -6.18 -6.94 -1.43
C ALA A 13 -5.75 -6.34 -0.07
N TYR A 14 -6.11 -5.08 0.20
CA TYR A 14 -5.84 -4.42 1.48
C TYR A 14 -6.51 -5.16 2.66
N ASN A 15 -7.78 -5.55 2.51
CA ASN A 15 -8.48 -6.30 3.54
C ASN A 15 -7.84 -7.68 3.78
N LYS A 16 -7.34 -8.33 2.72
CA LYS A 16 -6.59 -9.59 2.83
C LYS A 16 -5.29 -9.40 3.60
N ALA A 17 -4.50 -8.39 3.22
CA ALA A 17 -3.26 -8.04 3.90
C ALA A 17 -3.48 -7.65 5.37
N ARG A 18 -4.56 -6.92 5.68
CA ARG A 18 -4.89 -6.52 7.04
C ARG A 18 -5.29 -7.71 7.94
N LYS A 19 -5.93 -8.74 7.37
CA LYS A 19 -6.41 -9.93 8.11
C LYS A 19 -5.38 -11.05 8.21
N THR A 20 -4.30 -10.98 7.43
CA THR A 20 -3.29 -12.03 7.43
C THR A 20 -2.55 -12.12 8.77
N LYS A 21 -2.18 -13.34 9.17
CA LYS A 21 -1.31 -13.59 10.33
C LYS A 21 0.14 -13.92 9.92
N LEU A 22 0.42 -13.88 8.61
CA LEU A 22 1.74 -14.14 8.07
C LEU A 22 2.71 -13.06 8.55
N ARG A 23 3.92 -13.48 8.93
CA ARG A 23 5.01 -12.58 9.27
C ARG A 23 5.88 -12.39 8.04
N PHE A 24 6.06 -11.14 7.64
CA PHE A 24 6.91 -10.77 6.52
C PHE A 24 8.25 -10.23 7.01
N PRO A 25 9.33 -10.37 6.21
CA PRO A 25 10.56 -9.64 6.46
C PRO A 25 10.30 -8.12 6.44
N PRO A 26 11.10 -7.33 7.17
CA PRO A 26 10.94 -5.88 7.26
C PRO A 26 10.87 -5.18 5.91
N ASP A 27 11.69 -5.60 4.94
CA ASP A 27 11.75 -4.97 3.62
C ASP A 27 10.43 -5.12 2.85
N LEU A 28 9.81 -6.30 2.88
CA LEU A 28 8.49 -6.50 2.26
C LEU A 28 7.41 -5.67 2.97
N MET A 29 7.49 -5.53 4.30
CA MET A 29 6.55 -4.66 5.02
C MET A 29 6.69 -3.19 4.62
N LEU A 30 7.93 -2.74 4.37
CA LEU A 30 8.20 -1.39 3.86
C LEU A 30 7.68 -1.20 2.42
N GLU A 31 7.82 -2.20 1.55
CA GLU A 31 7.24 -2.17 0.20
C GLU A 31 5.70 -2.10 0.24
N PHE A 32 5.06 -2.98 1.03
CA PHE A 32 3.60 -2.94 1.23
C PHE A 32 3.14 -1.56 1.70
N TYR A 33 3.85 -0.97 2.67
CA TYR A 33 3.57 0.36 3.18
C TYR A 33 3.71 1.43 2.09
N ALA A 34 4.81 1.40 1.33
CA ALA A 34 5.11 2.39 0.32
C ALA A 34 4.05 2.39 -0.80
N TYR A 35 3.72 1.21 -1.34
CA TYR A 35 2.68 1.09 -2.36
C TYR A 35 1.30 1.49 -1.83
N TYR A 36 0.95 1.12 -0.59
CA TYR A 36 -0.31 1.54 0.01
C TYR A 36 -0.38 3.07 0.13
N LYS A 37 0.62 3.71 0.75
CA LYS A 37 0.61 5.18 0.94
C LYS A 37 0.55 5.90 -0.40
N LYS A 38 1.31 5.47 -1.40
CA LYS A 38 1.29 6.05 -2.74
C LYS A 38 -0.03 5.81 -3.47
N ALA A 39 -0.65 4.63 -3.32
CA ALA A 39 -1.98 4.33 -3.87
C ALA A 39 -3.07 5.22 -3.27
N THR A 40 -2.90 5.65 -2.02
CA THR A 40 -3.87 6.49 -1.29
C THR A 40 -3.61 8.00 -1.36
N SER A 41 -2.42 8.46 -1.76
CA SER A 41 -1.97 9.84 -1.57
C SER A 41 -2.80 10.92 -2.29
N GLY A 42 -3.53 10.56 -3.35
CA GLY A 42 -4.43 11.46 -4.07
C GLY A 42 -5.93 11.19 -3.85
N SER A 43 -6.28 10.13 -3.12
CA SER A 43 -7.68 9.70 -2.99
C SER A 43 -8.27 10.14 -1.65
N LYS A 44 -9.23 11.08 -1.69
CA LYS A 44 -10.03 11.45 -0.51
C LYS A 44 -10.75 10.24 0.11
N ARG A 45 -11.06 9.21 -0.67
CA ARG A 45 -11.74 7.99 -0.22
C ARG A 45 -10.85 7.10 0.65
N PHE A 46 -9.53 7.18 0.50
CA PHE A 46 -8.57 6.33 1.22
C PHE A 46 -7.67 7.08 2.20
N ASN A 47 -7.84 8.41 2.31
CA ASN A 47 -7.16 9.24 3.28
C ASN A 47 -7.67 8.98 4.71
N HIS A 48 -7.24 7.86 5.30
CA HIS A 48 -7.21 7.73 6.76
C HIS A 48 -6.00 8.53 7.26
N LYS A 49 -6.23 9.82 7.56
CA LYS A 49 -5.22 10.67 8.19
C LYS A 49 -5.12 10.29 9.67
N ASP A 50 -4.09 9.52 9.99
CA ASP A 50 -3.61 9.41 11.36
C ASP A 50 -2.55 10.50 11.55
N GLU A 51 -2.98 11.70 11.97
CA GLU A 51 -2.14 12.92 12.07
C GLU A 51 -0.90 12.71 12.94
N HIS A 52 -0.95 11.79 13.91
CA HIS A 52 0.17 11.45 14.76
C HIS A 52 1.24 10.61 14.04
N GLN A 53 0.83 9.76 13.08
CA GLN A 53 1.75 8.96 12.28
C GLN A 53 2.50 9.78 11.23
N GLU A 54 1.87 10.82 10.66
CA GLU A 54 2.55 11.72 9.72
C GLU A 54 3.69 12.51 10.38
N LYS A 55 3.56 12.84 11.67
CA LYS A 55 4.60 13.57 12.42
C LYS A 55 5.80 12.70 12.82
N LEU A 56 5.67 11.37 12.78
CA LEU A 56 6.68 10.40 13.25
C LEU A 56 6.93 9.30 12.21
N ILE A 57 7.33 9.69 10.99
CA ILE A 57 7.77 8.72 9.96
C ILE A 57 9.25 8.38 10.20
N THR A 58 9.58 7.10 10.21
CA THR A 58 10.96 6.62 10.37
C THR A 58 11.76 6.78 9.07
N ALA A 59 13.10 6.86 9.17
CA ALA A 59 13.98 6.96 8.00
C ALA A 59 13.77 5.82 6.99
N PHE A 60 13.55 4.59 7.46
CA PHE A 60 13.25 3.45 6.58
C PHE A 60 11.95 3.62 5.80
N LYS A 61 10.89 4.13 6.44
CA LYS A 61 9.63 4.43 5.75
C LYS A 61 9.78 5.58 4.76
N MET A 62 10.54 6.61 5.10
CA MET A 62 10.84 7.71 4.18
C MET A 62 11.58 7.20 2.94
N ASN A 63 12.60 6.37 3.12
CA ASN A 63 13.34 5.77 2.01
C ASN A 63 12.43 4.91 1.12
N ALA A 64 11.56 4.11 1.71
CA ALA A 64 10.61 3.29 0.95
C ALA A 64 9.59 4.13 0.16
N LEU A 65 9.12 5.24 0.73
CA LEU A 65 8.24 6.19 0.02
C LEU A 65 8.96 6.87 -1.14
N PHE A 66 10.22 7.25 -0.95
CA PHE A 66 11.05 7.86 -1.98
C PHE A 66 11.26 6.89 -3.16
N GLN A 67 11.47 5.60 -2.89
CA GLN A 67 11.61 4.57 -3.93
C GLN A 67 10.39 4.45 -4.86
N VAL A 68 9.19 4.82 -4.40
CA VAL A 68 7.94 4.72 -5.16
C VAL A 68 7.38 6.09 -5.58
N GLU A 69 8.14 7.17 -5.38
CA GLU A 69 7.68 8.55 -5.58
C GLU A 69 7.20 8.79 -7.01
N ASN A 70 7.90 8.23 -8.00
CA ASN A 70 7.60 8.39 -9.42
C ASN A 70 6.45 7.51 -9.94
N LEU A 71 5.82 6.68 -9.09
CA LEU A 71 4.70 5.86 -9.52
C LEU A 71 3.41 6.67 -9.57
N GLU A 72 2.53 6.37 -10.51
CA GLU A 72 1.16 6.88 -10.44
C GLU A 72 0.36 6.12 -9.37
N PRO A 73 -0.62 6.75 -8.69
CA PRO A 73 -1.42 6.07 -7.66
C PRO A 73 -2.07 4.77 -8.14
N ASN A 74 -2.53 4.73 -9.39
CA ASN A 74 -3.11 3.53 -9.98
C ASN A 74 -2.07 2.42 -10.22
N GLN A 75 -0.84 2.79 -10.60
CA GLN A 75 0.25 1.82 -10.71
C GLN A 75 0.62 1.26 -9.33
N ALA A 76 0.63 2.11 -8.29
CA ALA A 76 0.86 1.66 -6.92
C ALA A 76 -0.23 0.68 -6.45
N LYS A 77 -1.51 0.90 -6.81
CA LYS A 77 -2.59 -0.07 -6.55
C LYS A 77 -2.34 -1.41 -7.21
N LEU A 78 -1.97 -1.42 -8.49
CA LEU A 78 -1.68 -2.64 -9.24
C LEU A 78 -0.51 -3.42 -8.60
N LYS A 79 0.60 -2.74 -8.29
CA LYS A 79 1.74 -3.37 -7.61
C LYS A 79 1.39 -3.90 -6.23
N TYR A 80 0.57 -3.18 -5.47
CA TYR A 80 0.09 -3.64 -4.17
C TYR A 80 -0.75 -4.92 -4.30
N ILE A 81 -1.69 -4.98 -5.25
CA ILE A 81 -2.50 -6.17 -5.52
C ILE A 81 -1.61 -7.36 -5.89
N GLU A 82 -0.64 -7.14 -6.79
CA GLU A 82 0.32 -8.17 -7.19
C GLU A 82 1.12 -8.71 -6.01
N MET A 83 1.66 -7.83 -5.15
CA MET A 83 2.35 -8.22 -3.93
C MET A 83 1.46 -9.05 -3.00
N VAL A 84 0.22 -8.60 -2.75
CA VAL A 84 -0.71 -9.34 -1.88
C VAL A 84 -0.99 -10.73 -2.45
N ASN A 85 -1.25 -10.83 -3.75
CA ASN A 85 -1.52 -12.12 -4.39
C ASN A 85 -0.31 -13.06 -4.36
N LYS A 86 0.91 -12.50 -4.47
CA LYS A 86 2.16 -13.27 -4.43
C LYS A 86 2.50 -13.80 -3.04
N TYR A 87 2.36 -12.96 -2.00
CA TYR A 87 2.86 -13.26 -0.66
C TYR A 87 1.79 -13.69 0.34
N ILE A 88 0.51 -13.48 0.03
CA ILE A 88 -0.62 -13.92 0.85
C ILE A 88 -1.50 -14.83 -0.01
N PRO A 89 -1.07 -16.07 -0.31
CA PRO A 89 -1.92 -17.07 -0.95
C PRO A 89 -3.01 -17.51 0.03
N HIS A 90 -4.24 -17.64 -0.49
CA HIS A 90 -5.49 -18.06 0.19
C HIS A 90 -5.63 -17.63 1.66
#